data_AF-A0A6C0FCZ6-F1
#
_entry.id   AF-A0A6C0FCZ6-F1
#
_cell.length_a   1.000
_cell.length_b   1.000
_cell.length_c   1.000
_cell.angle_alpha   90.00
_cell.angle_beta   90.00
_cell.angle_gamma   90.00
#
_symmetry.space_group_name_H-M   'P 1'
#
loop_
_entity.id
_entity.type
_entity.pdbx_description
1 polymer ?
#
loop_
_entity_poly.entity_id
_entity_poly.type
_entity_poly.pdbx_seq_one_letter_code
_entity_poly.pdbx_strand_id
1 'polypeptide(L)'
;MNIFLTTLEKVLYGTFNDQQKLQNDFAYKCQFNEVFENKIKKLGVSHYLFHTMFHHFYCIDKMNFPPSSLPLKKRKNKKAKTSKSDYKGKFNIENEFDGSFLQVKYKFMIKTLNNKFISDDDKNQFMKIISKCQKTILAFNKFALLCKMKKANVGCETDMYLNPVLVDDPNVICLLHENTKYLFTTNDVKKIVHKSLSNCEEMYSEPLPIKNPYNNLPFTKSNLYSLYFFIKKSDYAMPTLFHNYFQSNFCISAFYFHNKTYLRNCSMNQLINCKYSKETQIEYIYNMIEDYNLNLSSKKEQILINDDFSKEILLKAFLPFLKYYLKSQYSFASYEKIESKMVVNAMLLNFKKKNPLFGRKHYINEFDSHVNRPVFKAYFHEDYSEFERPFVINENYPHSHKSKLNNYAPFVFNYIQEQKRKPVNNHIRWNITLDSDNEAIDTEEDTEDESQETESVS
;
A
#
# COMPACT_ATOMS: atom_id res chain seq x y z
N MET A 1 29.90 19.58 29.78
CA MET A 1 30.28 20.25 28.51
C MET A 1 31.72 19.94 28.10
N ASN A 2 32.70 20.02 29.01
CA ASN A 2 34.12 19.76 28.72
C ASN A 2 34.45 18.38 28.12
N ILE A 3 33.85 17.30 28.62
CA ILE A 3 34.11 15.93 28.10
C ILE A 3 33.64 15.80 26.64
N PHE A 4 32.51 16.41 26.30
CA PHE A 4 31.98 16.35 24.95
C PHE A 4 32.87 17.09 23.95
N LEU A 5 33.31 18.30 24.29
CA LEU A 5 34.22 19.08 23.45
C LEU A 5 35.59 18.40 23.31
N THR A 6 36.16 17.86 24.39
CA THR A 6 37.41 17.09 24.31
C THR A 6 37.27 15.79 23.53
N THR A 7 36.11 15.11 23.57
CA THR A 7 35.88 13.91 22.76
C THR A 7 35.71 14.28 21.29
N LEU A 8 34.99 15.37 20.98
CA LEU A 8 34.83 15.92 19.64
C LEU A 8 36.19 16.36 19.06
N GLU A 9 37.01 17.02 19.85
CA GLU A 9 38.35 17.47 19.49
C GLU A 9 39.29 16.28 19.23
N LYS A 10 39.26 15.25 20.09
CA LYS A 10 39.99 13.99 19.87
C LYS A 10 39.51 13.22 18.65
N VAL A 11 38.22 13.32 18.32
CA VAL A 11 37.64 12.68 17.14
C VAL A 11 37.99 13.45 15.87
N LEU A 12 37.92 14.78 15.87
CA LEU A 12 38.22 15.59 14.69
C LEU A 12 39.73 15.72 14.42
N TYR A 13 40.55 15.72 15.47
CA TYR A 13 41.97 16.08 15.39
C TYR A 13 42.93 15.06 16.00
N GLY A 14 42.45 13.93 16.53
CA GLY A 14 43.30 12.93 17.20
C GLY A 14 43.67 13.30 18.65
N THR A 15 44.36 12.41 19.37
CA THR A 15 44.83 12.73 20.74
C THR A 15 45.86 13.87 20.72
N PHE A 16 46.12 14.53 21.84
CA PHE A 16 47.12 15.60 21.91
C PHE A 16 48.50 15.18 21.39
N ASN A 17 48.92 13.93 21.66
CA ASN A 17 50.15 13.36 21.11
C ASN A 17 50.07 13.12 19.60
N ASP A 18 48.90 12.77 19.08
CA ASP A 18 48.67 12.64 17.63
C ASP A 18 48.68 14.02 16.96
N GLN A 19 48.11 15.05 17.60
CA GLN A 19 48.13 16.44 17.13
C GLN A 19 49.55 16.99 17.07
N GLN A 20 50.37 16.71 18.09
CA GLN A 20 51.77 17.09 18.12
C GLN A 20 52.59 16.36 17.03
N LYS A 21 52.27 15.10 16.74
CA LYS A 21 52.88 14.34 15.62
C LYS A 21 52.36 14.79 14.25
N LEU A 22 51.10 15.16 14.14
CA LEU A 22 50.46 15.69 12.92
C LEU A 22 51.05 17.03 12.48
N GLN A 23 51.54 17.84 13.42
CA GLN A 23 52.26 19.08 13.14
C GLN A 23 53.70 18.85 12.70
N ASN A 24 54.36 17.80 13.20
CA ASN A 24 55.80 17.59 13.04
C ASN A 24 56.18 16.54 11.99
N ASP A 25 55.25 15.68 11.55
CA ASP A 25 55.52 14.59 10.60
C ASP A 25 54.42 14.49 9.52
N PHE A 26 54.79 14.86 8.29
CA PHE A 26 53.91 14.83 7.13
C PHE A 26 53.51 13.40 6.71
N ALA A 27 54.40 12.42 6.86
CA ALA A 27 54.09 11.02 6.51
C ALA A 27 53.06 10.45 7.48
N TYR A 28 53.22 10.75 8.78
CA TYR A 28 52.24 10.40 9.80
C TYR A 28 50.89 11.06 9.53
N LYS A 29 50.87 12.32 9.06
CA LYS A 29 49.63 13.03 8.70
C LYS A 29 48.84 12.36 7.58
N CYS A 30 49.51 11.91 6.53
CA CYS A 30 48.84 11.17 5.43
C CYS A 30 48.29 9.83 5.91
N GLN A 31 49.08 9.06 6.67
CA GLN A 31 48.68 7.75 7.19
C GLN A 31 47.53 7.86 8.20
N PHE A 32 47.58 8.87 9.07
CA PHE A 32 46.50 9.16 10.02
C PHE A 32 45.20 9.49 9.30
N ASN A 33 45.24 10.36 8.29
CA ASN A 33 44.06 10.73 7.50
C ASN A 33 43.47 9.54 6.75
N GLU A 34 44.30 8.66 6.18
CA GLU A 34 43.83 7.47 5.47
C GLU A 34 43.17 6.46 6.43
N VAL A 35 43.79 6.19 7.59
CA VAL A 35 43.21 5.31 8.62
C VAL A 35 41.93 5.92 9.20
N PHE A 36 41.90 7.23 9.39
CA PHE A 36 40.76 7.96 9.93
C PHE A 36 39.58 7.99 8.95
N GLU A 37 39.81 8.31 7.68
CA GLU A 37 38.80 8.22 6.63
C GLU A 37 38.29 6.81 6.47
N ASN A 38 39.15 5.79 6.51
CA ASN A 38 38.73 4.40 6.41
C ASN A 38 37.87 3.97 7.61
N LYS A 39 38.19 4.42 8.83
CA LYS A 39 37.35 4.17 10.02
C LYS A 39 36.00 4.89 9.90
N ILE A 40 35.99 6.14 9.45
CA ILE A 40 34.76 6.91 9.22
C ILE A 40 33.90 6.30 8.12
N LYS A 41 34.49 5.87 7.00
CA LYS A 41 33.78 5.22 5.89
C LYS A 41 33.19 3.89 6.33
N LYS A 42 33.95 3.09 7.10
CA LYS A 42 33.52 1.77 7.58
C LYS A 42 32.42 1.83 8.66
N LEU A 43 32.46 2.82 9.56
CA LEU A 43 31.52 2.92 10.69
C LEU A 43 30.40 3.95 10.43
N GLY A 44 30.67 4.97 9.63
CA GLY A 44 29.89 6.21 9.56
C GLY A 44 30.28 7.19 10.68
N VAL A 45 30.44 8.49 10.35
CA VAL A 45 30.90 9.55 11.28
C VAL A 45 30.15 9.53 12.61
N SER A 46 28.82 9.46 12.56
CA SER A 46 27.96 9.53 13.73
C SER A 46 28.08 8.29 14.63
N HIS A 47 28.37 7.13 14.04
CA HIS A 47 28.60 5.88 14.77
C HIS A 47 30.03 5.80 15.32
N TYR A 48 31.01 6.34 14.59
CA TYR A 48 32.37 6.52 15.11
C TYR A 48 32.34 7.44 16.35
N LEU A 49 31.57 8.52 16.29
CA LEU A 49 31.29 9.40 17.44
C LEU A 49 30.56 8.66 18.57
N PHE A 50 29.56 7.81 18.29
CA PHE A 50 28.92 6.98 19.32
C PHE A 50 29.92 6.07 20.02
N HIS A 51 30.70 5.32 19.25
CA HIS A 51 31.62 4.32 19.79
C HIS A 51 32.73 5.00 20.59
N THR A 52 33.26 6.12 20.10
CA THR A 52 34.28 6.90 20.83
C THR A 52 33.71 7.53 22.09
N MET A 53 32.51 8.12 22.03
CA MET A 53 31.84 8.64 23.24
C MET A 53 31.50 7.52 24.23
N PHE A 54 30.92 6.41 23.76
CA PHE A 54 30.56 5.26 24.61
C PHE A 54 31.79 4.64 25.26
N HIS A 55 32.87 4.40 24.50
CA HIS A 55 34.14 3.92 25.03
C HIS A 55 34.74 4.91 26.04
N HIS A 56 34.69 6.22 25.75
CA HIS A 56 35.23 7.24 26.65
C HIS A 56 34.43 7.35 27.96
N PHE A 57 33.10 7.25 27.91
CA PHE A 57 32.27 7.20 29.12
C PHE A 57 32.47 5.88 29.89
N TYR A 58 32.55 4.75 29.20
CA TYR A 58 32.75 3.43 29.81
C TYR A 58 34.14 3.27 30.48
N CYS A 59 35.18 3.92 29.94
CA CYS A 59 36.53 3.85 30.49
C CYS A 59 36.82 4.89 31.59
N ILE A 60 36.06 5.99 31.66
CA ILE A 60 36.29 7.08 32.63
C ILE A 60 35.36 6.97 33.83
N ASP A 61 34.09 6.61 33.63
CA ASP A 61 33.19 6.30 34.73
C ASP A 61 33.45 4.84 35.10
N LYS A 62 34.28 4.59 36.12
CA LYS A 62 34.62 3.26 36.67
C LYS A 62 33.36 2.47 37.11
N MET A 63 32.57 1.97 36.17
CA MET A 63 31.61 0.90 36.43
C MET A 63 32.42 -0.39 36.61
N ASN A 64 32.71 -0.71 37.88
CA ASN A 64 33.31 -1.97 38.26
C ASN A 64 32.29 -3.09 38.04
N PHE A 65 32.26 -3.66 36.85
CA PHE A 65 31.66 -4.98 36.69
C PHE A 65 32.61 -6.03 37.29
N PRO A 66 32.09 -7.07 37.96
CA PRO A 66 32.92 -8.19 38.35
C PRO A 66 33.62 -8.75 37.11
N PRO A 67 34.90 -9.14 37.21
CA PRO A 67 35.65 -9.64 36.07
C PRO A 67 34.87 -10.80 35.46
N SER A 68 34.65 -10.74 34.15
CA SER A 68 34.09 -11.84 33.39
C SER A 68 35.06 -13.02 33.42
N SER A 69 35.06 -13.79 34.50
CA SER A 69 35.69 -15.10 34.56
C SER A 69 34.82 -16.09 33.81
N LEU A 70 34.83 -15.98 32.48
CA LEU A 70 34.55 -17.12 31.62
C LEU A 70 35.89 -17.50 30.99
N PRO A 71 36.46 -18.67 31.32
CA PRO A 71 37.74 -19.09 30.77
C PRO A 71 37.58 -19.28 29.27
N LEU A 72 38.22 -18.40 28.49
CA LEU A 72 38.54 -18.69 27.10
C LEU A 72 39.45 -19.93 27.10
N LYS A 73 38.87 -21.12 26.87
CA LYS A 73 39.63 -22.33 26.58
C LYS A 73 40.55 -22.03 25.41
N LYS A 74 41.84 -21.82 25.71
CA LYS A 74 42.93 -21.89 24.73
C LYS A 74 42.91 -23.29 24.13
N ARG A 75 42.36 -23.46 22.93
CA ARG A 75 42.63 -24.65 22.11
C ARG A 75 43.83 -24.33 21.24
N LYS A 76 45.00 -24.81 21.67
CA LYS A 76 46.21 -24.88 20.83
C LYS A 76 46.05 -26.01 19.80
N ASN A 77 46.43 -25.66 18.57
CA ASN A 77 47.06 -26.47 17.51
C ASN A 77 46.24 -27.53 16.75
N LYS A 78 46.16 -27.32 15.42
CA LYS A 78 46.69 -28.28 14.44
C LYS A 78 47.22 -27.55 13.19
N LYS A 79 48.49 -27.78 12.87
CA LYS A 79 49.19 -27.37 11.64
C LYS A 79 48.60 -28.10 10.43
N ALA A 80 48.42 -27.39 9.30
CA ALA A 80 48.64 -27.95 7.96
C ALA A 80 48.75 -26.85 6.87
N LYS A 81 49.96 -26.73 6.31
CA LYS A 81 50.35 -26.51 4.90
C LYS A 81 49.56 -25.53 3.99
N THR A 82 50.27 -24.45 3.64
CA THR A 82 50.51 -23.89 2.27
C THR A 82 49.44 -24.03 1.19
N SER A 83 48.95 -22.89 0.69
CA SER A 83 49.06 -22.54 -0.74
C SER A 83 48.90 -21.03 -0.93
N LYS A 84 49.82 -20.44 -1.70
CA LYS A 84 49.69 -19.12 -2.32
C LYS A 84 48.67 -19.25 -3.44
N SER A 85 47.72 -18.32 -3.53
CA SER A 85 47.17 -17.90 -4.82
C SER A 85 46.77 -16.44 -4.76
N ASP A 86 47.37 -15.69 -5.68
CA ASP A 86 47.04 -14.32 -6.04
C ASP A 86 45.58 -14.23 -6.51
N TYR A 87 44.81 -13.33 -5.91
CA TYR A 87 43.68 -12.69 -6.58
C TYR A 87 43.65 -11.21 -6.22
N LYS A 88 44.24 -10.40 -7.10
CA LYS A 88 43.93 -8.98 -7.25
C LYS A 88 42.47 -8.87 -7.73
N GLY A 89 41.54 -8.81 -6.79
CA GLY A 89 40.17 -8.36 -7.04
C GLY A 89 40.00 -6.95 -6.50
N LYS A 90 39.85 -5.96 -7.38
CA LYS A 90 39.31 -4.64 -7.03
C LYS A 90 37.89 -4.87 -6.47
N PHE A 91 37.75 -4.87 -5.15
CA PHE A 91 36.43 -4.74 -4.52
C PHE A 91 35.97 -3.29 -4.71
N ASN A 92 35.03 -3.08 -5.63
CA ASN A 92 34.15 -1.93 -5.58
C ASN A 92 33.31 -2.08 -4.31
N ILE A 93 33.65 -1.31 -3.27
CA ILE A 93 32.88 -1.25 -2.04
C ILE A 93 31.72 -0.30 -2.30
N GLU A 94 30.59 -0.85 -2.76
CA GLU A 94 29.30 -0.23 -2.53
C GLU A 94 29.07 -0.24 -1.01
N ASN A 95 29.10 0.95 -0.41
CA ASN A 95 28.88 1.14 1.03
C ASN A 95 27.40 0.95 1.35
N GLU A 96 26.92 -0.30 1.31
CA GLU A 96 25.63 -0.65 1.89
C GLU A 96 25.75 -0.75 3.41
N PHE A 97 25.03 0.13 4.11
CA PHE A 97 24.82 0.04 5.55
C PHE A 97 23.91 -1.16 5.86
N ASP A 98 24.51 -2.32 6.16
CA ASP A 98 23.84 -3.63 6.31
C ASP A 98 22.83 -3.75 7.48
N GLY A 99 22.80 -2.81 8.43
CA GLY A 99 21.82 -2.81 9.52
C GLY A 99 22.05 -3.85 10.64
N SER A 100 23.00 -4.78 10.51
CA SER A 100 23.44 -5.70 11.58
C SER A 100 23.86 -4.97 12.87
N PHE A 101 24.43 -3.77 12.79
CA PHE A 101 24.88 -3.02 13.96
C PHE A 101 23.74 -2.51 14.84
N LEU A 102 22.63 -2.03 14.26
CA LEU A 102 21.44 -1.64 15.02
C LEU A 102 20.92 -2.85 15.82
N GLN A 103 20.89 -4.02 15.18
CA GLN A 103 20.53 -5.26 15.85
C GLN A 103 21.51 -5.60 16.97
N VAL A 104 22.81 -5.41 16.80
CA VAL A 104 23.82 -5.63 17.86
C VAL A 104 23.63 -4.65 19.03
N LYS A 105 23.39 -3.36 18.77
CA LYS A 105 23.10 -2.35 19.81
C LYS A 105 21.88 -2.75 20.64
N TYR A 106 20.77 -3.07 19.98
CA TYR A 106 19.53 -3.44 20.67
C TYR A 106 19.64 -4.80 21.36
N LYS A 107 20.33 -5.78 20.78
CA LYS A 107 20.65 -7.06 21.44
C LYS A 107 21.47 -6.86 22.70
N PHE A 108 22.50 -6.01 22.67
CA PHE A 108 23.31 -5.68 23.84
C PHE A 108 22.46 -4.96 24.91
N MET A 109 21.66 -3.97 24.52
CA MET A 109 20.76 -3.26 25.42
C MET A 109 19.78 -4.21 26.12
N ILE A 110 19.11 -5.09 25.36
CA ILE A 110 18.20 -6.10 25.90
C ILE A 110 18.94 -7.05 26.85
N LYS A 111 20.13 -7.50 26.48
CA LYS A 111 20.95 -8.39 27.31
C LYS A 111 21.33 -7.74 28.65
N THR A 112 21.70 -6.47 28.65
CA THR A 112 22.04 -5.72 29.88
C THR A 112 20.81 -5.47 30.75
N LEU A 113 19.67 -5.12 30.15
CA LEU A 113 18.42 -4.88 30.89
C LEU A 113 17.85 -6.15 31.52
N ASN A 114 17.92 -7.28 30.81
CA ASN A 114 17.44 -8.58 31.29
C ASN A 114 18.41 -9.26 32.26
N ASN A 115 19.59 -8.67 32.51
CA ASN A 115 20.57 -9.25 33.40
C ASN A 115 20.15 -9.05 34.87
N LYS A 116 19.88 -10.15 35.56
CA LYS A 116 19.51 -10.18 36.99
C LYS A 116 20.67 -9.83 37.93
N PHE A 117 21.92 -9.87 37.44
CA PHE A 117 23.11 -9.55 38.23
C PHE A 117 23.47 -8.06 38.24
N ILE A 118 22.72 -7.22 37.52
CA ILE A 118 22.92 -5.77 37.47
C ILE A 118 21.82 -5.13 38.32
N SER A 119 22.19 -4.21 39.21
CA SER A 119 21.23 -3.46 40.01
C SER A 119 20.32 -2.62 39.11
N ASP A 120 19.09 -2.37 39.55
CA ASP A 120 18.17 -1.54 38.76
C ASP A 120 18.65 -0.07 38.66
N ASP A 121 19.40 0.41 39.65
CA ASP A 121 20.06 1.72 39.61
C ASP A 121 21.13 1.80 38.50
N ASP A 122 21.98 0.78 38.37
CA ASP A 122 22.98 0.71 37.31
C ASP A 122 22.33 0.60 35.92
N LYS A 123 21.23 -0.17 35.80
CA LYS A 123 20.44 -0.23 34.55
C LYS A 123 19.86 1.12 34.19
N ASN A 124 19.33 1.85 35.17
CA ASN A 124 18.80 3.21 34.97
C ASN A 124 19.90 4.19 34.56
N GLN A 125 21.09 4.10 35.16
CA GLN A 125 22.25 4.92 34.78
C GLN A 125 22.71 4.59 33.36
N PHE A 126 22.81 3.31 33.02
CA PHE A 126 23.12 2.84 31.67
C PHE A 126 22.12 3.37 30.62
N MET A 127 20.81 3.30 30.90
CA MET A 127 19.77 3.83 30.02
C MET A 127 19.86 5.35 29.88
N LYS A 128 20.18 6.09 30.95
CA LYS A 128 20.42 7.54 30.88
C LYS A 128 21.61 7.87 29.97
N ILE A 129 22.71 7.14 30.07
CA ILE A 129 23.91 7.34 29.23
C ILE A 129 23.58 7.06 27.77
N ILE A 130 22.98 5.89 27.48
CA ILE A 130 22.58 5.54 26.11
C ILE A 130 21.64 6.58 25.52
N SER A 131 20.64 7.02 26.29
CA SER A 131 19.68 8.03 25.85
C SER A 131 20.36 9.35 25.51
N LYS A 132 21.32 9.80 26.34
CA LYS A 132 22.11 11.01 26.06
C LYS A 132 22.93 10.85 24.78
N CYS A 133 23.68 9.76 24.64
CA CYS A 133 24.48 9.49 23.46
C CYS A 133 23.63 9.44 22.18
N GLN A 134 22.49 8.75 22.21
CA GLN A 134 21.56 8.68 21.08
C GLN A 134 21.01 10.05 20.70
N LYS A 135 20.58 10.85 21.68
CA LYS A 135 20.10 12.22 21.44
C LYS A 135 21.15 13.06 20.74
N THR A 136 22.40 13.01 21.21
CA THR A 136 23.51 13.76 20.62
C THR A 136 23.78 13.35 19.17
N ILE A 137 23.77 12.05 18.88
CA ILE A 137 23.97 11.54 17.52
C ILE A 137 22.83 11.93 16.59
N LEU A 138 21.59 11.83 17.05
CA LEU A 138 20.43 12.25 16.27
C LEU A 138 20.49 13.75 15.99
N ALA A 139 20.95 14.57 16.94
CA ALA A 139 21.17 16.00 16.75
C ALA A 139 22.25 16.27 15.69
N PHE A 140 23.39 15.57 15.72
CA PHE A 140 24.41 15.68 14.68
C PHE A 140 23.94 15.23 13.31
N ASN A 141 23.19 14.12 13.24
CA ASN A 141 22.61 13.65 11.98
C ASN A 141 21.63 14.68 11.40
N LYS A 142 20.80 15.28 12.26
CA LYS A 142 19.90 16.37 11.87
C LYS A 142 20.70 17.59 11.38
N PHE A 143 21.76 17.98 12.08
CA PHE A 143 22.62 19.08 11.67
C PHE A 143 23.29 18.81 10.31
N ALA A 144 23.85 17.61 10.12
CA ALA A 144 24.44 17.21 8.85
C ALA A 144 23.40 17.22 7.71
N LEU A 145 22.17 16.77 7.97
CA LEU A 145 21.06 16.84 7.01
C LEU A 145 20.72 18.30 6.65
N LEU A 146 20.64 19.19 7.64
CA LEU A 146 20.39 20.62 7.40
C LEU A 146 21.51 21.26 6.55
N CYS A 147 22.76 20.93 6.84
CA CYS A 147 23.90 21.40 6.05
C CYS A 147 23.85 20.88 4.60
N LYS A 148 23.52 19.59 4.42
CA LYS A 148 23.32 19.01 3.08
C LYS A 148 22.16 19.69 2.35
N MET A 149 21.04 19.92 3.02
CA MET A 149 19.92 20.66 2.44
C MET A 149 20.32 22.08 2.07
N LYS A 150 21.11 22.80 2.87
CA LYS A 150 21.54 24.16 2.47
C LYS A 150 22.46 24.15 1.26
N LYS A 151 23.33 23.15 1.12
CA LYS A 151 24.31 23.04 0.02
C LYS A 151 23.79 22.39 -1.26
N ALA A 152 22.72 21.60 -1.18
CA ALA A 152 22.23 20.82 -2.31
C ALA A 152 21.61 21.73 -3.39
N ASN A 153 21.94 21.42 -4.64
CA ASN A 153 21.40 22.07 -5.82
C ASN A 153 19.91 21.76 -5.95
N VAL A 154 19.15 22.75 -6.43
CA VAL A 154 17.75 22.57 -6.80
C VAL A 154 17.71 21.82 -8.12
N GLY A 155 17.13 20.62 -8.12
CA GLY A 155 17.03 19.77 -9.31
C GLY A 155 15.83 20.14 -10.18
N CYS A 156 14.75 20.66 -9.60
CA CYS A 156 13.55 21.10 -10.32
C CYS A 156 12.84 22.23 -9.57
N GLU A 157 12.52 23.31 -10.28
CA GLU A 157 11.77 24.48 -9.79
C GLU A 157 10.32 24.50 -10.31
N THR A 158 9.96 23.54 -11.16
CA THR A 158 8.63 23.41 -11.76
C THR A 158 7.95 22.11 -11.34
N ASP A 159 6.62 22.07 -11.35
CA ASP A 159 5.82 20.87 -11.08
C ASP A 159 5.82 19.91 -12.28
N MET A 160 5.09 18.79 -12.16
CA MET A 160 4.93 17.83 -13.26
C MET A 160 4.15 18.39 -14.48
N TYR A 161 3.57 19.57 -14.37
CA TYR A 161 2.86 20.31 -15.42
C TYR A 161 3.63 21.55 -15.91
N LEU A 162 4.90 21.71 -15.51
CA LEU A 162 5.77 22.84 -15.83
C LEU A 162 5.33 24.19 -15.22
N ASN A 163 4.45 24.18 -14.22
CA ASN A 163 4.14 25.37 -13.44
C ASN A 163 5.26 25.64 -12.42
N PRO A 164 5.65 26.91 -12.18
CA PRO A 164 6.64 27.22 -11.14
C PRO A 164 6.10 26.84 -9.77
N VAL A 165 6.90 26.13 -8.98
CA VAL A 165 6.53 25.69 -7.63
C VAL A 165 7.27 26.56 -6.62
N LEU A 166 6.51 27.27 -5.79
CA LEU A 166 7.09 28.04 -4.71
C LEU A 166 7.46 27.10 -3.55
N VAL A 167 8.65 27.28 -3.02
CA VAL A 167 9.19 26.45 -1.91
C VAL A 167 8.39 26.65 -0.62
N ASP A 168 7.75 27.82 -0.47
CA ASP A 168 7.05 28.23 0.75
C ASP A 168 5.57 27.82 0.78
N ASP A 169 5.07 27.14 -0.26
CA ASP A 169 3.69 26.70 -0.31
C ASP A 169 3.42 25.56 0.69
N PRO A 170 2.30 25.60 1.44
CA PRO A 170 1.96 24.56 2.43
C PRO A 170 1.71 23.19 1.79
N ASN A 171 1.38 23.18 0.49
CA ASN A 171 1.06 21.98 -0.29
C ASN A 171 2.26 21.45 -1.09
N VAL A 172 3.46 21.97 -0.83
CA VAL A 172 4.70 21.56 -1.46
C VAL A 172 5.64 20.95 -0.44
N ILE A 173 6.24 19.80 -0.78
CA ILE A 173 7.31 19.19 0.00
C ILE A 173 8.63 19.27 -0.76
N CYS A 174 9.65 19.82 -0.09
CA CYS A 174 11.04 19.72 -0.54
C CYS A 174 11.67 18.43 -0.02
N LEU A 175 12.04 17.53 -0.91
CA LEU A 175 12.74 16.29 -0.60
C LEU A 175 14.17 16.31 -1.13
N LEU A 176 15.10 15.85 -0.29
CA LEU A 176 16.47 15.57 -0.69
C LEU A 176 16.57 14.12 -1.15
N HIS A 177 16.89 13.89 -2.42
CA HIS A 177 17.12 12.56 -2.98
C HIS A 177 18.43 12.55 -3.76
N GLU A 178 19.35 11.62 -3.47
CA GLU A 178 20.68 11.58 -4.11
C GLU A 178 21.38 12.95 -4.19
N ASN A 179 21.47 13.65 -3.05
CA ASN A 179 22.09 14.99 -2.90
C ASN A 179 21.47 16.12 -3.75
N THR A 180 20.30 15.91 -4.33
CA THR A 180 19.57 16.91 -5.12
C THR A 180 18.21 17.19 -4.48
N LYS A 181 17.77 18.45 -4.52
CA LYS A 181 16.44 18.84 -4.00
C LYS A 181 15.40 18.71 -5.08
N TYR A 182 14.29 18.08 -4.73
CA TYR A 182 13.11 17.99 -5.57
C TYR A 182 11.90 18.53 -4.82
N LEU A 183 11.13 19.35 -5.51
CA LEU A 183 9.84 19.85 -5.04
C LEU A 183 8.75 18.95 -5.58
N PHE A 184 7.81 18.58 -4.71
CA PHE A 184 6.63 17.80 -5.09
C PHE A 184 5.39 18.44 -4.49
N THR A 185 4.34 18.61 -5.28
CA THR A 185 3.03 18.98 -4.73
C THR A 185 2.36 17.76 -4.10
N THR A 186 1.43 17.97 -3.16
CA THR A 186 0.64 16.86 -2.57
C THR A 186 -0.07 16.02 -3.66
N ASN A 187 -0.53 16.66 -4.73
CA ASN A 187 -1.17 15.97 -5.85
C ASN A 187 -0.18 15.12 -6.67
N ASP A 188 1.03 15.60 -6.89
CA ASP A 188 2.08 14.83 -7.56
C ASP A 188 2.43 13.58 -6.75
N VAL A 189 2.62 13.74 -5.44
CA VAL A 189 2.90 12.60 -4.56
C VAL A 189 1.77 11.57 -4.64
N LYS A 190 0.50 12.00 -4.58
CA LYS A 190 -0.64 11.10 -4.71
C LYS A 190 -0.64 10.35 -6.05
N LYS A 191 -0.35 11.04 -7.15
CA LYS A 191 -0.27 10.43 -8.49
C LYS A 191 0.87 9.43 -8.61
N ILE A 192 2.06 9.79 -8.14
CA ILE A 192 3.24 8.92 -8.14
C ILE A 192 2.94 7.65 -7.32
N VAL A 193 2.42 7.81 -6.11
CA VAL A 193 2.05 6.69 -5.24
C VAL A 193 1.00 5.80 -5.89
N HIS A 194 -0.08 6.39 -6.42
CA HIS A 194 -1.14 5.63 -7.08
C HIS A 194 -0.59 4.87 -8.28
N LYS A 195 0.19 5.51 -9.16
CA LYS A 195 0.77 4.87 -10.35
C LYS A 195 1.66 3.67 -10.00
N SER A 196 2.50 3.80 -8.98
CA SER A 196 3.40 2.73 -8.55
C SER A 196 2.66 1.58 -7.86
N LEU A 197 1.83 1.87 -6.86
CA LEU A 197 1.22 0.83 -6.02
C LEU A 197 0.00 0.14 -6.65
N SER A 198 -0.67 0.82 -7.59
CA SER A 198 -1.82 0.26 -8.34
C SER A 198 -1.42 -0.34 -9.69
N ASN A 199 -0.12 -0.60 -9.88
CA ASN A 199 0.38 -1.24 -11.10
C ASN A 199 -0.19 -2.67 -11.21
N CYS A 200 -0.67 -3.00 -12.41
CA CYS A 200 -1.21 -4.31 -12.73
C CYS A 200 -1.12 -4.59 -14.22
N GLU A 201 -0.96 -5.87 -14.55
CA GLU A 201 -0.93 -6.41 -15.90
C GLU A 201 -1.97 -7.53 -15.96
N GLU A 202 -2.89 -7.51 -16.94
CA GLU A 202 -3.91 -8.56 -17.13
C GLU A 202 -4.62 -9.05 -15.84
N MET A 203 -5.09 -8.13 -15.00
CA MET A 203 -5.68 -8.39 -13.67
C MET A 203 -4.72 -8.92 -12.58
N TYR A 204 -3.46 -9.20 -12.88
CA TYR A 204 -2.42 -9.50 -11.90
C TYR A 204 -1.85 -8.20 -11.33
N SER A 205 -2.11 -7.95 -10.05
CA SER A 205 -1.57 -6.78 -9.37
C SER A 205 -0.09 -7.00 -9.06
N GLU A 206 0.77 -6.12 -9.55
CA GLU A 206 2.21 -6.15 -9.31
C GLU A 206 2.66 -4.76 -8.84
N PRO A 207 2.50 -4.45 -7.53
CA PRO A 207 2.91 -3.16 -6.99
C PRO A 207 4.40 -2.91 -7.25
N LEU A 208 4.70 -1.73 -7.77
CA LEU A 208 6.07 -1.30 -8.04
C LEU A 208 6.60 -0.38 -6.93
N PRO A 209 7.92 -0.35 -6.70
CA PRO A 209 8.51 0.61 -5.78
C PRO A 209 8.19 2.04 -6.23
N ILE A 210 7.92 2.91 -5.26
CA ILE A 210 7.65 4.32 -5.51
C ILE A 210 8.97 4.99 -5.88
N LYS A 211 9.05 5.53 -7.09
CA LYS A 211 10.26 6.14 -7.66
C LYS A 211 10.10 7.64 -7.76
N ASN A 212 11.21 8.35 -7.69
CA ASN A 212 11.25 9.76 -8.05
C ASN A 212 11.17 9.87 -9.59
N PRO A 213 10.18 10.60 -10.15
CA PRO A 213 10.01 10.72 -11.60
C PRO A 213 11.19 11.40 -12.32
N TYR A 214 11.97 12.21 -11.63
CA TYR A 214 13.08 12.98 -12.23
C TYR A 214 14.34 12.13 -12.46
N ASN A 215 14.60 11.14 -11.60
CA ASN A 215 15.82 10.31 -11.68
C ASN A 215 15.52 8.82 -11.80
N ASN A 216 14.25 8.40 -11.78
CA ASN A 216 13.79 7.02 -11.84
C ASN A 216 14.34 6.09 -10.73
N LEU A 217 14.89 6.65 -9.65
CA LEU A 217 15.39 5.89 -8.52
C LEU A 217 14.30 5.70 -7.45
N PRO A 218 14.23 4.53 -6.79
CA PRO A 218 13.31 4.29 -5.69
C PRO A 218 13.54 5.24 -4.51
N PHE A 219 12.47 5.74 -3.91
CA PHE A 219 12.58 6.53 -2.69
C PHE A 219 13.09 5.69 -1.52
N THR A 220 14.01 6.24 -0.74
CA THR A 220 14.42 5.66 0.54
C THR A 220 13.25 5.60 1.54
N LYS A 221 13.32 4.71 2.54
CA LYS A 221 12.30 4.64 3.61
C LYS A 221 12.08 6.00 4.29
N SER A 222 13.17 6.74 4.56
CA SER A 222 13.10 8.08 5.15
C SER A 222 12.30 9.06 4.29
N ASN A 223 12.46 8.99 2.97
CA ASN A 223 11.69 9.81 2.03
C ASN A 223 10.22 9.41 2.05
N LEU A 224 9.91 8.11 2.06
CA LEU A 224 8.52 7.60 2.14
C LEU A 224 7.81 8.03 3.42
N TYR A 225 8.49 7.97 4.58
CA TYR A 225 7.94 8.49 5.84
C TYR A 225 7.67 10.00 5.76
N SER A 226 8.61 10.76 5.19
CA SER A 226 8.48 12.20 5.03
C SER A 226 7.26 12.56 4.16
N LEU A 227 7.10 11.87 3.03
CA LEU A 227 5.93 11.99 2.14
C LEU A 227 4.62 11.64 2.85
N TYR A 228 4.61 10.53 3.58
CA TYR A 228 3.40 10.08 4.28
C TYR A 228 2.94 11.07 5.35
N PHE A 229 3.86 11.52 6.20
CA PHE A 229 3.51 12.48 7.24
C PHE A 229 3.21 13.88 6.70
N PHE A 230 3.76 14.22 5.53
CA PHE A 230 3.40 15.45 4.82
C PHE A 230 1.92 15.42 4.38
N ILE A 231 1.48 14.37 3.68
CA ILE A 231 0.06 14.23 3.32
C ILE A 231 -0.83 14.16 4.57
N LYS A 232 -0.42 13.40 5.59
CA LYS A 232 -1.21 13.24 6.83
C LYS A 232 -1.45 14.57 7.57
N LYS A 233 -0.52 15.52 7.46
CA LYS A 233 -0.64 16.85 8.11
C LYS A 233 -1.42 17.85 7.27
N SER A 234 -1.61 17.58 5.98
CA SER A 234 -2.38 18.42 5.08
C SER A 234 -3.88 18.11 5.17
N ASP A 235 -4.71 19.01 4.64
CA ASP A 235 -6.18 18.81 4.56
C ASP A 235 -6.58 17.79 3.49
N TYR A 236 -5.62 17.28 2.73
CA TYR A 236 -5.87 16.32 1.67
C TYR A 236 -6.14 14.91 2.22
N ALA A 237 -7.17 14.26 1.68
CA ALA A 237 -7.46 12.86 1.99
C ALA A 237 -6.26 11.95 1.69
N MET A 238 -5.90 11.09 2.66
CA MET A 238 -4.83 10.11 2.54
C MET A 238 -5.22 9.00 1.54
N PRO A 239 -4.41 8.72 0.50
CA PRO A 239 -4.67 7.59 -0.38
C PRO A 239 -4.60 6.25 0.36
N THR A 240 -5.63 5.43 0.23
CA THR A 240 -5.74 4.12 0.91
C THR A 240 -4.54 3.22 0.62
N LEU A 241 -4.09 3.13 -0.64
CA LEU A 241 -2.91 2.34 -1.01
C LEU A 241 -1.66 2.83 -0.29
N PHE A 242 -1.51 4.15 -0.11
CA PHE A 242 -0.34 4.69 0.58
C PHE A 242 -0.38 4.40 2.08
N HIS A 243 -1.55 4.55 2.69
CA HIS A 243 -1.76 4.21 4.10
C HIS A 243 -1.46 2.73 4.37
N ASN A 244 -1.96 1.83 3.54
CA ASN A 244 -1.72 0.40 3.69
C ASN A 244 -0.25 0.03 3.44
N TYR A 245 0.43 0.75 2.54
CA TYR A 245 1.87 0.61 2.32
C TYR A 245 2.69 1.09 3.53
N PHE A 246 2.28 2.19 4.17
CA PHE A 246 2.85 2.66 5.43
C PHE A 246 2.63 1.65 6.57
N GLN A 247 1.42 1.09 6.73
CA GLN A 247 1.13 0.04 7.72
C GLN A 247 2.02 -1.20 7.53
N SER A 248 2.42 -1.47 6.29
CA SER A 248 3.35 -2.55 5.93
C SER A 248 4.83 -2.16 6.11
N ASN A 249 5.13 -1.09 6.85
CA ASN A 249 6.48 -0.54 7.05
C ASN A 249 7.23 -0.25 5.73
N PHE A 250 6.48 0.14 4.68
CA PHE A 250 6.97 0.32 3.32
C PHE A 250 7.68 -0.93 2.73
N CYS A 251 7.32 -2.12 3.19
CA CYS A 251 7.73 -3.39 2.60
C CYS A 251 6.76 -3.78 1.48
N ILE A 252 7.24 -3.87 0.24
CA ILE A 252 6.38 -4.12 -0.93
C ILE A 252 5.76 -5.52 -0.90
N SER A 253 6.52 -6.52 -0.45
CA SER A 253 6.05 -7.91 -0.35
C SER A 253 4.98 -8.06 0.74
N ALA A 254 5.18 -7.44 1.91
CA ALA A 254 4.19 -7.44 2.98
C ALA A 254 2.91 -6.69 2.54
N PHE A 255 3.09 -5.54 1.87
CA PHE A 255 1.98 -4.77 1.32
C PHE A 255 1.15 -5.58 0.33
N TYR A 256 1.80 -6.22 -0.64
CA TYR A 256 1.13 -7.08 -1.62
C TYR A 256 0.34 -8.19 -0.95
N PHE A 257 0.96 -8.90 0.01
CA PHE A 257 0.31 -10.01 0.71
C PHE A 257 -0.92 -9.56 1.51
N HIS A 258 -0.79 -8.50 2.31
CA HIS A 258 -1.89 -8.02 3.15
C HIS A 258 -3.01 -7.32 2.38
N ASN A 259 -2.73 -6.75 1.21
CA ASN A 259 -3.69 -5.95 0.44
C ASN A 259 -4.14 -6.60 -0.87
N LYS A 260 -3.87 -7.90 -1.04
CA LYS A 260 -4.12 -8.64 -2.28
C LYS A 260 -5.56 -8.49 -2.80
N THR A 261 -6.55 -8.57 -1.90
CA THR A 261 -7.97 -8.38 -2.23
C THR A 261 -8.28 -6.98 -2.72
N TYR A 262 -7.76 -5.96 -2.04
CA TYR A 262 -7.97 -4.57 -2.42
C TYR A 262 -7.30 -4.24 -3.76
N LEU A 263 -6.07 -4.71 -3.96
CA LEU A 263 -5.32 -4.53 -5.20
C LEU A 263 -6.06 -5.17 -6.40
N ARG A 264 -6.63 -6.36 -6.20
CA ARG A 264 -7.45 -7.03 -7.22
C ARG A 264 -8.68 -6.20 -7.59
N ASN A 265 -9.38 -5.63 -6.61
CA ASN A 265 -10.51 -4.75 -6.87
C ASN A 265 -10.10 -3.46 -7.62
N CYS A 266 -8.92 -2.90 -7.30
CA CYS A 266 -8.34 -1.80 -8.06
C CYS A 266 -8.07 -2.19 -9.51
N SER A 267 -7.49 -3.36 -9.77
CA SER A 267 -7.24 -3.86 -11.13
C SER A 267 -8.54 -4.02 -11.93
N MET A 268 -9.60 -4.55 -11.32
CA MET A 268 -10.92 -4.64 -11.97
C MET A 268 -11.48 -3.26 -12.33
N ASN A 269 -11.40 -2.30 -11.40
CA ASN A 269 -11.87 -0.93 -11.64
C ASN A 269 -11.06 -0.24 -12.75
N GLN A 270 -9.76 -0.50 -12.85
CA GLN A 270 -8.94 0.01 -13.95
C GLN A 270 -9.34 -0.58 -15.30
N LEU A 271 -9.76 -1.85 -15.33
CA LEU A 271 -10.31 -2.47 -16.55
C LEU A 271 -11.59 -1.79 -17.01
N ILE A 272 -12.49 -1.47 -16.08
CA ILE A 272 -13.77 -0.81 -16.39
C ILE A 272 -13.55 0.65 -16.83
N ASN A 273 -12.68 1.38 -16.13
CA ASN A 273 -12.48 2.83 -16.29
C ASN A 273 -11.41 3.21 -17.35
N CYS A 274 -11.18 2.37 -18.36
CA CYS A 274 -10.41 2.71 -19.57
C CYS A 274 -8.87 2.68 -19.50
N LYS A 275 -8.25 1.91 -18.59
CA LYS A 275 -6.80 1.64 -18.69
C LYS A 275 -6.45 0.59 -19.76
N TYR A 276 -7.44 -0.20 -20.18
CA TYR A 276 -7.33 -1.30 -21.15
C TYR A 276 -8.02 -0.96 -22.47
N SER A 277 -7.68 -1.69 -23.54
CA SER A 277 -8.34 -1.56 -24.85
C SER A 277 -9.84 -1.87 -24.72
N LYS A 278 -10.68 -1.15 -25.47
CA LYS A 278 -12.12 -1.45 -25.60
C LYS A 278 -12.35 -2.89 -26.06
N GLU A 279 -11.43 -3.43 -26.86
CA GLU A 279 -11.48 -4.81 -27.35
C GLU A 279 -11.44 -5.82 -26.21
N THR A 280 -10.57 -5.62 -25.22
CA THR A 280 -10.49 -6.47 -24.03
C THR A 280 -11.80 -6.43 -23.23
N GLN A 281 -12.42 -5.26 -23.10
CA GLN A 281 -13.72 -5.14 -22.42
C GLN A 281 -14.82 -5.91 -23.15
N ILE A 282 -14.83 -5.85 -24.49
CA ILE A 282 -15.79 -6.58 -25.34
C ILE A 282 -15.59 -8.08 -25.22
N GLU A 283 -14.35 -8.56 -25.19
CA GLU A 283 -14.03 -9.98 -24.97
C GLU A 283 -14.63 -10.49 -23.65
N TYR A 284 -14.44 -9.73 -22.55
CA TYR A 284 -15.07 -10.08 -21.27
C TYR A 284 -16.60 -10.05 -21.30
N ILE A 285 -17.22 -9.18 -22.12
CA ILE A 285 -18.67 -9.16 -22.31
C ILE A 285 -19.14 -10.43 -23.02
N TYR A 286 -18.43 -10.88 -24.06
CA TYR A 286 -18.75 -12.14 -24.73
C TYR A 286 -18.60 -13.33 -23.78
N ASN A 287 -17.52 -13.40 -23.02
CA ASN A 287 -17.31 -14.44 -22.00
C ASN A 287 -18.43 -14.44 -20.95
N MET A 288 -18.88 -13.27 -20.50
CA MET A 288 -20.00 -13.13 -19.57
C MET A 288 -21.30 -13.71 -20.13
N ILE A 289 -21.59 -13.44 -21.41
CA ILE A 289 -22.81 -13.91 -22.07
C ILE A 289 -22.75 -15.41 -22.34
N GLU A 290 -21.59 -15.93 -22.74
CA GLU A 290 -21.35 -17.35 -22.92
C GLU A 290 -21.48 -18.12 -21.59
N ASP A 291 -20.81 -17.67 -20.55
CA ASP A 291 -20.91 -18.23 -19.19
C ASP A 291 -22.35 -18.27 -18.70
N TYR A 292 -23.11 -17.20 -18.94
CA TYR A 292 -24.53 -17.16 -18.61
C TYR A 292 -25.31 -18.22 -19.39
N ASN A 293 -25.16 -18.25 -20.71
CA ASN A 293 -25.87 -19.16 -21.60
C ASN A 293 -25.58 -20.64 -21.32
N LEU A 294 -24.37 -20.98 -20.89
CA LEU A 294 -23.96 -22.34 -20.51
C LEU A 294 -24.62 -22.82 -19.22
N ASN A 295 -24.88 -21.91 -18.28
CA ASN A 295 -25.42 -22.22 -16.96
C ASN A 295 -26.96 -22.19 -16.90
N LEU A 296 -27.64 -21.98 -18.02
CA LEU A 296 -29.10 -21.89 -18.09
C LEU A 296 -29.78 -23.26 -18.15
N SER A 297 -30.94 -23.36 -17.50
CA SER A 297 -31.82 -24.54 -17.60
C SER A 297 -32.69 -24.51 -18.85
N SER A 298 -32.96 -23.33 -19.42
CA SER A 298 -33.87 -23.16 -20.56
C SER A 298 -33.23 -22.38 -21.70
N LYS A 299 -33.28 -22.93 -22.91
CA LYS A 299 -32.78 -22.27 -24.14
C LYS A 299 -33.51 -20.97 -24.47
N LYS A 300 -34.73 -20.77 -23.96
CA LYS A 300 -35.53 -19.54 -24.21
C LYS A 300 -34.93 -18.30 -23.55
N GLU A 301 -34.16 -18.49 -22.49
CA GLU A 301 -33.54 -17.41 -21.70
C GLU A 301 -32.16 -17.00 -22.25
N GLN A 302 -31.70 -17.64 -23.33
CA GLN A 302 -30.40 -17.34 -23.90
C GLN A 302 -30.36 -15.97 -24.57
N ILE A 303 -29.26 -15.27 -24.34
CA ILE A 303 -28.90 -14.02 -25.02
C ILE A 303 -28.04 -14.41 -26.21
N LEU A 304 -28.57 -14.25 -27.42
CA LEU A 304 -27.89 -14.62 -28.67
C LEU A 304 -27.59 -13.34 -29.43
N ILE A 305 -26.31 -13.04 -29.58
CA ILE A 305 -25.79 -11.87 -30.29
C ILE A 305 -25.09 -12.38 -31.54
N ASN A 306 -25.32 -11.73 -32.67
CA ASN A 306 -24.65 -12.07 -33.91
C ASN A 306 -23.21 -11.51 -33.93
N ASP A 307 -22.27 -12.24 -34.54
CA ASP A 307 -20.85 -11.84 -34.60
C ASP A 307 -20.63 -10.49 -35.31
N ASP A 308 -21.49 -10.16 -36.28
CA ASP A 308 -21.45 -8.90 -37.03
C ASP A 308 -22.08 -7.71 -36.26
N PHE A 309 -22.58 -7.93 -35.03
CA PHE A 309 -23.25 -6.89 -34.24
C PHE A 309 -22.29 -5.78 -33.81
N SER A 310 -22.81 -4.55 -33.72
CA SER A 310 -22.02 -3.39 -33.33
C SER A 310 -21.41 -3.53 -31.94
N LYS A 311 -20.09 -3.66 -31.90
CA LYS A 311 -19.27 -3.74 -30.69
C LYS A 311 -19.44 -2.52 -29.77
N GLU A 312 -19.70 -1.34 -30.34
CA GLU A 312 -19.90 -0.12 -29.54
C GLU A 312 -21.23 -0.11 -28.79
N ILE A 313 -22.30 -0.57 -29.45
CA ILE A 313 -23.63 -0.69 -28.84
C ILE A 313 -23.61 -1.77 -27.77
N LEU A 314 -22.95 -2.90 -28.06
CA LEU A 314 -22.73 -3.98 -27.11
C LEU A 314 -22.01 -3.50 -25.85
N LEU A 315 -20.91 -2.75 -26.02
CA LEU A 315 -20.15 -2.19 -24.92
C LEU A 315 -21.02 -1.25 -24.07
N LYS A 316 -21.76 -0.33 -24.70
CA LYS A 316 -22.65 0.60 -23.98
C LYS A 316 -23.73 -0.13 -23.17
N ALA A 317 -24.34 -1.16 -23.73
CA ALA A 317 -25.39 -1.93 -23.07
C ALA A 317 -24.86 -2.73 -21.86
N PHE A 318 -23.71 -3.40 -22.00
CA PHE A 318 -23.22 -4.36 -21.00
C PHE A 318 -22.09 -3.87 -20.08
N LEU A 319 -21.51 -2.69 -20.33
CA LEU A 319 -20.47 -2.13 -19.45
C LEU A 319 -20.89 -2.08 -17.96
N PRO A 320 -22.14 -1.72 -17.58
CA PRO A 320 -22.56 -1.74 -16.18
C PRO A 320 -22.56 -3.14 -15.55
N PHE A 321 -22.76 -4.20 -16.35
CA PHE A 321 -22.81 -5.60 -15.91
C PHE A 321 -21.41 -6.14 -15.66
N LEU A 322 -20.44 -5.70 -16.46
CA LEU A 322 -19.05 -6.16 -16.43
C LEU A 322 -18.44 -6.05 -15.03
N LYS A 323 -18.74 -4.98 -14.29
CA LYS A 323 -18.29 -4.80 -12.89
C LYS A 323 -18.64 -6.00 -12.01
N TYR A 324 -19.87 -6.49 -12.10
CA TYR A 324 -20.35 -7.59 -11.28
C TYR A 324 -19.83 -8.94 -11.82
N TYR A 325 -19.70 -9.07 -13.14
CA TYR A 325 -19.13 -10.26 -13.75
C TYR A 325 -17.66 -10.47 -13.33
N LEU A 326 -16.83 -9.43 -13.41
CA LEU A 326 -15.43 -9.51 -12.97
C LEU A 326 -15.30 -9.89 -11.50
N LYS A 327 -16.18 -9.37 -10.63
CA LYS A 327 -16.22 -9.78 -9.22
C LYS A 327 -16.59 -11.24 -9.04
N SER A 328 -17.57 -11.72 -9.81
CA SER A 328 -18.03 -13.12 -9.74
C SER A 328 -16.91 -14.11 -10.08
N GLN A 329 -16.07 -13.79 -11.06
CA GLN A 329 -14.97 -14.65 -11.50
C GLN A 329 -13.70 -14.45 -10.67
N TYR A 330 -13.28 -13.21 -10.46
CA TYR A 330 -11.92 -12.86 -10.04
C TYR A 330 -11.79 -12.31 -8.60
N SER A 331 -12.89 -12.12 -7.84
CA SER A 331 -12.74 -11.67 -6.44
C SER A 331 -11.94 -12.71 -5.62
N PHE A 332 -11.29 -12.32 -4.53
CA PHE A 332 -10.71 -13.30 -3.62
C PHE A 332 -11.67 -13.69 -2.50
N ALA A 333 -12.74 -12.91 -2.28
CA ALA A 333 -13.74 -13.21 -1.29
C ALA A 333 -14.81 -14.15 -1.85
N SER A 334 -14.91 -15.36 -1.31
CA SER A 334 -15.88 -16.37 -1.79
C SER A 334 -17.33 -15.88 -1.73
N TYR A 335 -17.71 -15.18 -0.65
CA TYR A 335 -19.07 -14.63 -0.53
C TYR A 335 -19.37 -13.61 -1.65
N GLU A 336 -18.40 -12.73 -1.95
CA GLU A 336 -18.56 -11.68 -2.97
C GLU A 336 -18.65 -12.30 -4.37
N LYS A 337 -17.91 -13.38 -4.64
CA LYS A 337 -18.03 -14.14 -5.89
C LYS A 337 -19.43 -14.69 -6.07
N ILE A 338 -19.93 -15.37 -5.03
CA ILE A 338 -21.23 -16.03 -5.01
C ILE A 338 -22.34 -15.00 -5.22
N GLU A 339 -22.34 -13.94 -4.42
CA GLU A 339 -23.31 -12.86 -4.50
C GLU A 339 -23.28 -12.19 -5.88
N SER A 340 -22.09 -11.81 -6.34
CA SER A 340 -21.94 -11.15 -7.64
C SER A 340 -22.40 -12.05 -8.79
N LYS A 341 -22.17 -13.37 -8.70
CA LYS A 341 -22.67 -14.33 -9.70
C LYS A 341 -24.20 -14.35 -9.74
N MET A 342 -24.85 -14.36 -8.58
CA MET A 342 -26.32 -14.30 -8.50
C MET A 342 -26.85 -12.98 -9.09
N VAL A 343 -26.20 -11.87 -8.74
CA VAL A 343 -26.57 -10.53 -9.23
C VAL A 343 -26.41 -10.42 -10.74
N VAL A 344 -25.30 -10.88 -11.32
CA VAL A 344 -25.07 -10.89 -12.78
C VAL A 344 -26.14 -11.69 -13.49
N ASN A 345 -26.42 -12.90 -13.04
CA ASN A 345 -27.41 -13.76 -13.68
C ASN A 345 -28.82 -13.16 -13.59
N ALA A 346 -29.17 -12.55 -12.45
CA ALA A 346 -30.45 -11.85 -12.30
C ALA A 346 -30.55 -10.66 -13.27
N MET A 347 -29.48 -9.87 -13.41
CA MET A 347 -29.44 -8.74 -14.34
C MET A 347 -29.55 -9.20 -15.79
N LEU A 348 -28.83 -10.25 -16.20
CA LEU A 348 -28.88 -10.79 -17.56
C LEU A 348 -30.26 -11.38 -17.88
N LEU A 349 -30.89 -12.09 -16.94
CA LEU A 349 -32.24 -12.58 -17.10
C LEU A 349 -33.25 -11.44 -17.26
N ASN A 350 -33.14 -10.39 -16.43
CA ASN A 350 -33.99 -9.21 -16.54
C ASN A 350 -33.79 -8.49 -17.88
N PHE A 351 -32.53 -8.33 -18.32
CA PHE A 351 -32.19 -7.77 -19.62
C PHE A 351 -32.83 -8.58 -20.77
N LYS A 352 -32.74 -9.91 -20.72
CA LYS A 352 -33.37 -10.78 -21.73
C LYS A 352 -34.89 -10.67 -21.77
N LYS A 353 -35.54 -10.59 -20.59
CA LYS A 353 -36.99 -10.46 -20.48
C LYS A 353 -37.49 -9.15 -21.12
N LYS A 354 -36.74 -8.06 -20.96
CA LYS A 354 -37.08 -6.75 -21.53
C LYS A 354 -36.69 -6.61 -23.00
N ASN A 355 -35.55 -7.18 -23.38
CA ASN A 355 -34.96 -7.02 -24.71
C ASN A 355 -34.75 -8.39 -25.38
N PRO A 356 -35.82 -9.12 -25.73
CA PRO A 356 -35.71 -10.51 -26.18
C PRO A 356 -35.00 -10.68 -27.53
N LEU A 357 -35.02 -9.65 -28.37
CA LEU A 357 -34.47 -9.66 -29.73
C LEU A 357 -33.10 -8.98 -29.85
N PHE A 358 -32.58 -8.36 -28.78
CA PHE A 358 -31.34 -7.59 -28.81
C PHE A 358 -30.18 -8.38 -29.43
N GLY A 359 -29.44 -7.75 -30.35
CA GLY A 359 -28.28 -8.35 -31.02
C GLY A 359 -28.62 -9.37 -32.13
N ARG A 360 -29.91 -9.65 -32.38
CA ARG A 360 -30.33 -10.57 -33.46
C ARG A 360 -30.45 -9.86 -34.79
N LYS A 361 -30.08 -10.58 -35.85
CA LYS A 361 -30.17 -10.16 -37.25
C LYS A 361 -31.59 -10.36 -37.76
N HIS A 362 -32.16 -9.35 -38.41
CA HIS A 362 -33.40 -9.44 -39.17
C HIS A 362 -33.19 -8.88 -40.58
N TYR A 363 -34.04 -9.27 -41.53
CA TYR A 363 -33.91 -8.86 -42.92
C TYR A 363 -35.11 -8.02 -43.31
N ILE A 364 -34.85 -6.86 -43.90
CA ILE A 364 -35.87 -5.98 -44.46
C ILE A 364 -35.66 -5.98 -45.97
N ASN A 365 -36.77 -6.09 -46.70
CA ASN A 365 -36.74 -6.02 -48.14
C ASN A 365 -36.77 -4.55 -48.56
N GLU A 366 -35.64 -4.05 -49.06
CA GLU A 366 -35.51 -2.66 -49.49
C GLU A 366 -35.17 -2.57 -50.96
N PHE A 367 -35.71 -1.54 -51.62
CA PHE A 367 -35.37 -1.28 -53.00
C PHE A 367 -33.96 -0.71 -53.09
N ASP A 368 -33.07 -1.40 -53.81
CA ASP A 368 -31.72 -0.91 -54.08
C ASP A 368 -31.69 -0.20 -55.44
N SER A 369 -31.44 1.11 -55.42
CA SER A 369 -31.35 1.94 -56.62
C SER A 369 -30.20 1.55 -57.55
N HIS A 370 -29.15 0.89 -57.06
CA HIS A 370 -28.01 0.47 -57.88
C HIS A 370 -28.28 -0.81 -58.67
N VAL A 371 -29.09 -1.72 -58.12
CA VAL A 371 -29.41 -3.02 -58.73
C VAL A 371 -30.83 -3.03 -59.32
N ASN A 372 -31.58 -1.94 -59.12
CA ASN A 372 -32.95 -1.71 -59.59
C ASN A 372 -33.92 -2.86 -59.27
N ARG A 373 -33.75 -3.46 -58.09
CA ARG A 373 -34.56 -4.57 -57.59
C ARG A 373 -34.60 -4.58 -56.05
N PRO A 374 -35.62 -5.20 -55.44
CA PRO A 374 -35.64 -5.49 -54.01
C PRO A 374 -34.44 -6.35 -53.58
N VAL A 375 -33.71 -5.90 -52.56
CA VAL A 375 -32.59 -6.62 -51.94
C VAL A 375 -32.88 -6.77 -50.45
N PHE A 376 -32.66 -7.97 -49.91
CA PHE A 376 -32.73 -8.21 -48.47
C PHE A 376 -31.49 -7.60 -47.81
N LYS A 377 -31.68 -6.46 -47.13
CA LYS A 377 -30.65 -5.90 -46.28
C LYS A 377 -30.80 -6.41 -44.86
N ALA A 378 -29.67 -6.69 -44.24
CA ALA A 378 -29.62 -7.15 -42.86
C ALA A 378 -29.53 -5.97 -41.90
N TYR A 379 -30.37 -6.00 -40.88
CA TYR A 379 -30.39 -5.04 -39.78
C TYR A 379 -30.28 -5.78 -38.45
N PHE A 380 -29.88 -5.06 -37.41
CA PHE A 380 -29.78 -5.60 -36.06
C PHE A 380 -30.79 -4.92 -35.14
N HIS A 381 -31.29 -5.67 -34.15
CA HIS A 381 -32.05 -5.06 -33.07
C HIS A 381 -31.10 -4.40 -32.07
N GLU A 382 -31.01 -3.08 -32.16
CA GLU A 382 -30.09 -2.26 -31.37
C GLU A 382 -30.73 -1.64 -30.13
N ASP A 383 -32.06 -1.56 -30.07
CA ASP A 383 -32.77 -0.96 -28.95
C ASP A 383 -32.68 -1.82 -27.69
N TYR A 384 -32.38 -1.18 -26.56
CA TYR A 384 -32.36 -1.81 -25.25
C TYR A 384 -32.90 -0.89 -24.16
N SER A 385 -33.55 -1.48 -23.17
CA SER A 385 -34.02 -0.80 -21.97
C SER A 385 -32.89 -0.19 -21.14
N GLU A 386 -33.16 0.93 -20.46
CA GLU A 386 -32.21 1.53 -19.53
C GLU A 386 -31.73 0.56 -18.45
N PHE A 387 -30.50 0.77 -17.97
CA PHE A 387 -29.86 -0.08 -16.96
C PHE A 387 -30.51 0.11 -15.58
N GLU A 388 -31.14 -0.95 -15.08
CA GLU A 388 -31.64 -1.00 -13.72
C GLU A 388 -30.55 -1.40 -12.73
N ARG A 389 -30.38 -0.59 -11.67
CA ARG A 389 -29.38 -0.87 -10.64
C ARG A 389 -29.79 -2.12 -9.84
N PRO A 390 -28.87 -3.09 -9.64
CA PRO A 390 -29.18 -4.30 -8.89
C PRO A 390 -29.30 -4.07 -7.37
N PHE A 391 -28.75 -2.95 -6.90
CA PHE A 391 -28.81 -2.54 -5.50
C PHE A 391 -29.51 -1.20 -5.36
N VAL A 392 -30.42 -1.14 -4.41
CA VAL A 392 -31.16 0.03 -3.99
C VAL A 392 -30.65 0.40 -2.61
N ILE A 393 -29.77 1.41 -2.57
CA ILE A 393 -29.06 1.84 -1.36
C ILE A 393 -29.60 3.21 -0.97
N ASN A 394 -29.76 3.46 0.33
CA ASN A 394 -30.19 4.74 0.91
C ASN A 394 -31.64 5.16 0.63
N GLU A 395 -32.55 4.24 0.28
CA GLU A 395 -34.00 4.55 0.21
C GLU A 395 -34.51 5.15 1.53
N ASN A 396 -33.98 4.67 2.67
CA ASN A 396 -34.21 5.26 3.99
C ASN A 396 -32.94 5.93 4.53
N TYR A 397 -32.40 6.92 3.81
CA TYR A 397 -31.17 7.63 4.22
C TYR A 397 -31.15 8.08 5.69
N PRO A 398 -32.23 8.63 6.28
CA PRO A 398 -32.21 9.07 7.68
C PRO A 398 -32.03 7.93 8.69
N HIS A 399 -32.41 6.70 8.35
CA HIS A 399 -32.35 5.54 9.25
C HIS A 399 -31.37 4.46 8.78
N SER A 400 -30.67 4.64 7.66
CA SER A 400 -29.77 3.63 7.08
C SER A 400 -28.58 3.27 7.98
N HIS A 401 -28.27 4.11 8.98
CA HIS A 401 -27.26 3.84 10.00
C HIS A 401 -27.80 3.03 11.20
N LYS A 402 -29.13 2.88 11.34
CA LYS A 402 -29.78 2.24 12.49
C LYS A 402 -30.11 0.77 12.27
N SER A 403 -30.44 0.36 11.05
CA SER A 403 -30.80 -1.02 10.74
C SER A 403 -30.22 -1.50 9.41
N LYS A 404 -29.90 -2.80 9.35
CA LYS A 404 -29.41 -3.45 8.14
C LYS A 404 -30.61 -3.89 7.30
N LEU A 405 -30.97 -3.08 6.32
CA LEU A 405 -32.04 -3.39 5.37
C LEU A 405 -31.54 -4.23 4.19
N ASN A 406 -32.45 -4.98 3.57
CA ASN A 406 -32.19 -5.64 2.31
C ASN A 406 -32.08 -4.57 1.19
N ASN A 407 -30.91 -4.48 0.57
CA ASN A 407 -30.62 -3.50 -0.47
C ASN A 407 -30.76 -4.07 -1.88
N TYR A 408 -31.26 -5.30 -2.09
CA TYR A 408 -31.45 -5.84 -3.44
C TYR A 408 -32.67 -5.22 -4.12
N ALA A 409 -32.53 -4.89 -5.40
CA ALA A 409 -33.67 -4.53 -6.23
C ALA A 409 -34.68 -5.70 -6.34
N PRO A 410 -35.98 -5.44 -6.54
CA PRO A 410 -37.01 -6.49 -6.56
C PRO A 410 -36.72 -7.63 -7.54
N PHE A 411 -36.19 -7.33 -8.73
CA PHE A 411 -35.85 -8.36 -9.73
C PHE A 411 -34.70 -9.27 -9.29
N VAL A 412 -33.73 -8.73 -8.54
CA VAL A 412 -32.60 -9.50 -7.99
C VAL A 412 -33.09 -10.37 -6.83
N PHE A 413 -33.87 -9.78 -5.93
CA PHE A 413 -34.43 -10.51 -4.79
C PHE A 413 -35.29 -11.70 -5.25
N ASN A 414 -36.19 -11.48 -6.20
CA ASN A 414 -37.03 -12.55 -6.77
C ASN A 414 -36.19 -13.67 -7.39
N TYR A 415 -35.15 -13.33 -8.16
CA TYR A 415 -34.25 -14.31 -8.74
C TYR A 415 -33.53 -15.14 -7.66
N ILE A 416 -33.01 -14.50 -6.60
CA ILE A 416 -32.33 -15.20 -5.51
C ILE A 416 -33.29 -16.17 -4.81
N GLN A 417 -34.54 -15.76 -4.56
CA GLN A 417 -35.56 -16.62 -3.97
C GLN A 417 -35.91 -17.82 -4.86
N GLU A 418 -36.01 -17.62 -6.17
CA GLU A 418 -36.22 -18.72 -7.13
C GLU A 418 -35.07 -19.73 -7.11
N GLN A 419 -33.81 -19.28 -7.05
CA GLN A 419 -32.67 -20.21 -6.98
C GLN A 419 -32.65 -20.99 -5.66
N LYS A 420 -33.06 -20.40 -4.54
CA LYS A 420 -33.18 -21.10 -3.24
C LYS A 420 -34.22 -22.22 -3.25
N ARG A 421 -35.27 -22.09 -4.08
CA ARG A 421 -36.36 -23.08 -4.19
C ARG A 421 -35.99 -24.30 -5.05
N LYS A 422 -34.91 -24.23 -5.85
CA LYS A 422 -34.47 -25.36 -6.67
C LYS A 422 -33.82 -26.44 -5.80
N PRO A 423 -34.15 -27.74 -5.98
CA PRO A 423 -33.52 -28.82 -5.22
C PRO A 423 -32.03 -28.86 -5.56
N VAL A 424 -31.19 -28.74 -4.53
CA VAL A 424 -29.72 -28.70 -4.67
C VAL A 424 -29.19 -30.12 -4.81
N ASN A 425 -28.50 -30.41 -5.92
CA ASN A 425 -27.57 -31.55 -5.98
C ASN A 425 -26.39 -31.23 -5.05
N ASN A 426 -26.08 -32.13 -4.11
CA ASN A 426 -25.27 -31.96 -2.88
C ASN A 426 -23.80 -31.46 -3.01
N HIS A 427 -23.41 -30.78 -4.08
CA HIS A 427 -22.02 -30.30 -4.26
C HIS A 427 -21.83 -28.78 -4.19
N ILE A 428 -22.89 -27.96 -4.10
CA ILE A 428 -22.74 -26.51 -3.92
C ILE A 428 -23.73 -26.01 -2.86
N ARG A 429 -23.28 -25.96 -1.60
CA ARG A 429 -24.04 -25.39 -0.49
C ARG A 429 -24.01 -23.87 -0.58
N TRP A 430 -25.07 -23.26 -1.10
CA TRP A 430 -25.26 -21.80 -1.11
C TRP A 430 -25.79 -21.31 0.25
N ASN A 431 -24.95 -21.30 1.28
CA ASN A 431 -25.30 -20.67 2.56
C ASN A 431 -25.18 -19.14 2.43
N ILE A 432 -26.21 -18.50 1.89
CA ILE A 432 -26.50 -17.08 2.14
C ILE A 432 -27.52 -17.05 3.27
N THR A 433 -27.04 -16.95 4.51
CA THR A 433 -27.87 -16.55 5.66
C THR A 433 -28.26 -15.10 5.45
N LEU A 434 -29.49 -14.90 4.98
CA LEU A 434 -30.22 -13.66 5.18
C LEU A 434 -30.97 -13.90 6.49
N ASP A 435 -30.41 -13.43 7.60
CA ASP A 435 -31.12 -13.39 8.87
C ASP A 435 -32.33 -12.47 8.66
N SER A 436 -33.51 -13.07 8.54
CA SER A 436 -34.77 -12.33 8.63
C SER A 436 -35.15 -12.29 10.09
N ASP A 437 -34.55 -11.37 10.84
CA ASP A 437 -34.97 -11.07 12.20
C ASP A 437 -36.24 -10.21 12.11
N ASN A 438 -37.36 -10.86 11.77
CA ASN A 438 -38.67 -10.41 12.21
C ASN A 438 -38.90 -11.00 13.59
N GLU A 439 -38.20 -10.49 14.60
CA GLU A 439 -38.69 -10.59 15.97
C GLU A 439 -39.86 -9.60 16.07
N ALA A 440 -41.06 -10.15 16.16
CA ALA A 440 -42.23 -9.39 16.57
C ALA A 440 -41.92 -8.76 17.93
N ILE A 441 -41.81 -7.44 17.95
CA ILE A 441 -41.85 -6.68 19.20
C ILE A 441 -43.31 -6.72 19.64
N ASP A 442 -43.61 -7.59 20.59
CA ASP A 442 -44.84 -7.50 21.37
C ASP A 442 -44.83 -6.14 22.07
N THR A 443 -45.67 -5.23 21.59
CA THR A 443 -46.05 -4.03 22.32
C THR A 443 -47.04 -4.46 23.39
N GLU A 444 -46.55 -4.68 24.61
CA GLU A 444 -47.43 -4.63 25.78
C GLU A 444 -47.82 -3.17 26.03
N GLU A 445 -49.13 -2.96 26.07
CA GLU A 445 -49.83 -1.71 26.28
C GLU A 445 -49.60 -1.20 27.70
N ASP A 446 -48.89 -0.08 27.87
CA ASP A 446 -49.02 0.75 29.07
C ASP A 446 -50.29 1.60 28.92
N THR A 447 -51.38 1.17 29.55
CA THR A 447 -52.59 1.98 29.72
C THR A 447 -52.33 3.07 30.76
N GLU A 448 -52.37 4.32 30.29
CA GLU A 448 -52.49 5.53 31.11
C GLU A 448 -53.84 5.54 31.84
N ASP A 449 -53.82 5.58 33.18
CA ASP A 449 -54.97 5.97 33.99
C ASP A 449 -54.73 7.38 34.54
N GLU A 450 -55.44 8.35 33.96
CA GLU A 450 -55.64 9.69 34.51
C GLU A 450 -56.62 9.62 35.69
N SER A 451 -56.26 10.16 36.86
CA SER A 451 -57.25 10.71 37.79
C SER A 451 -56.71 11.90 38.60
N GLN A 452 -57.02 13.07 38.06
CA GLN A 452 -57.54 14.30 38.69
C GLN A 452 -57.01 14.76 40.07
N GLU A 453 -56.52 16.00 40.03
CA GLU A 453 -56.37 16.93 41.15
C GLU A 453 -57.67 17.15 41.95
N THR A 454 -57.54 17.23 43.28
CA THR A 454 -58.26 18.23 44.09
C THR A 454 -57.43 18.60 45.32
N GLU A 455 -57.21 19.90 45.49
CA GLU A 455 -56.70 20.54 46.71
C GLU A 455 -57.64 20.34 47.92
N SER A 456 -57.08 20.22 49.13
CA SER A 456 -57.49 21.06 50.28
C SER A 456 -56.67 20.76 51.55
N VAL A 457 -55.96 21.78 52.03
CA VAL A 457 -55.90 22.31 53.40
C VAL A 457 -56.12 21.34 54.58
N SER A 458 -55.05 21.07 55.33
CA SER A 458 -54.86 21.36 56.79
C SER A 458 -53.63 20.65 57.32
#